data_AF-A0ABD7BAR0-F1
#
_entry.id   AF-A0ABD7BAR0-F1
#
_cell.length_a   1.000
_cell.length_b   1.000
_cell.length_c   1.000
_cell.angle_alpha   90.00
_cell.angle_beta   90.00
_cell.angle_gamma   90.00
#
_symmetry.space_group_name_H-M   'P 1'
#
loop_
_entity.id
_entity.type
_entity.pdbx_description
1 polymer ?
#
loop_
_entity_poly.entity_id
_entity_poly.type
_entity_poly.pdbx_seq_one_letter_code
_entity_poly.pdbx_strand_id
1 'polypeptide(L)'
;MPIKTDVWTVGSTPSKLYQSKLPSEQLLEDMIVNSPSILSEEWMLIGRQEATGMGGRIDLLAIAPDGSLVLIELKRDRTPREVVAQTLDYAAWVDNLTENEIAGIYQRFCPGRSLYVDFQTRFGRVLDDDELNASHQLIIVATELDASSERIVQYLSKRGIPINVLCFQVFQSGGQQLLSRSWLLDPVKTQVNAASTSEGQSEPWNGEFYCSFGDSISRSWADAVEFGFISGGGGSWYSKTLQQLAAGDRVWINIPQQGYVGVGRVLGGASPANEFTVMKDGQERPVLEVATRASYHAAFIDDPEQCEYFVPVQWLQTVPISQAVREIGMFGNQNTVCRPKTPKWRSTIERLKERFPHFDDMAAT
;
A
#
# COMPACT_ATOMS: atom_id res chain seq x y z
N MET A 1 -8.15 -9.45 -22.04
CA MET A 1 -7.44 -9.06 -23.28
C MET A 1 -6.21 -8.35 -22.80
N PRO A 2 -5.00 -8.81 -23.15
CA PRO A 2 -3.79 -8.18 -22.65
C PRO A 2 -3.80 -6.72 -23.08
N ILE A 3 -3.55 -5.82 -22.12
CA ILE A 3 -3.39 -4.40 -22.40
C ILE A 3 -2.16 -4.27 -23.30
N LYS A 4 -2.38 -4.06 -24.59
CA LYS A 4 -1.30 -3.76 -25.53
C LYS A 4 -0.98 -2.27 -25.40
N THR A 5 0.10 -1.96 -24.72
CA THR A 5 0.61 -0.59 -24.65
C THR A 5 1.38 -0.28 -25.93
N ASP A 6 1.00 0.82 -26.58
CA ASP A 6 1.74 1.39 -27.69
C ASP A 6 2.53 2.60 -27.18
N VAL A 7 3.84 2.62 -27.45
CA VAL A 7 4.71 3.74 -27.10
C VAL A 7 5.10 4.47 -28.38
N TRP A 8 5.02 5.80 -28.35
CA TRP A 8 5.34 6.68 -29.48
C TRP A 8 6.37 7.73 -29.04
N THR A 9 7.22 8.15 -29.97
CA THR A 9 8.11 9.30 -29.75
C THR A 9 7.30 10.61 -29.73
N VAL A 10 7.72 11.57 -28.92
CA VAL A 10 7.14 12.92 -28.90
C VAL A 10 7.92 13.81 -29.87
N GLY A 11 7.22 14.43 -30.82
CA GLY A 11 7.84 15.32 -31.81
C GLY A 11 6.85 15.76 -32.90
N SER A 12 7.32 16.58 -33.84
CA SER A 12 6.52 17.05 -34.99
C SER A 12 6.09 15.92 -35.93
N THR A 13 6.77 14.77 -35.87
CA THR A 13 6.37 13.54 -36.56
C THR A 13 6.54 12.37 -35.59
N PRO A 14 5.49 12.04 -34.80
CA PRO A 14 5.53 10.91 -33.87
C PRO A 14 5.76 9.59 -34.60
N SER A 15 6.63 8.75 -34.06
CA SER A 15 6.90 7.40 -34.58
C SER A 15 6.62 6.36 -33.52
N LYS A 16 5.87 5.31 -33.88
CA LYS A 16 5.60 4.17 -33.00
C LYS A 16 6.90 3.39 -32.75
N LEU A 17 7.20 3.12 -31.49
CA LEU A 17 8.32 2.27 -31.11
C LEU A 17 7.97 0.80 -31.34
N TYR A 18 8.96 0.02 -31.77
CA TYR A 18 8.82 -1.41 -31.95
C TYR A 18 9.07 -2.14 -30.64
N GLN A 19 8.22 -3.13 -30.35
CA GLN A 19 8.47 -4.02 -29.23
C GLN A 19 9.72 -4.86 -29.49
N SER A 20 10.58 -4.94 -28.48
CA SER A 20 11.74 -5.80 -28.43
C SER A 20 11.63 -6.73 -27.21
N LYS A 21 12.59 -7.64 -27.07
CA LYS A 21 12.65 -8.57 -25.94
C LYS A 21 13.94 -8.34 -25.17
N LEU A 22 13.89 -8.55 -23.86
CA LEU A 22 15.12 -8.65 -23.08
C LEU A 22 15.88 -9.92 -23.46
N PRO A 23 17.22 -9.87 -23.45
CA PRO A 23 18.08 -11.03 -23.69
C PRO A 23 17.81 -12.23 -22.75
N SER A 24 17.50 -11.98 -21.48
CA SER A 24 17.27 -13.02 -20.46
C SER A 24 16.44 -12.55 -19.27
N GLU A 25 15.82 -13.50 -18.54
CA GLU A 25 15.22 -13.24 -17.20
C GLU A 25 16.27 -12.75 -16.23
N GLN A 26 17.45 -13.37 -16.25
CA GLN A 26 18.60 -12.98 -15.43
C GLN A 26 18.90 -11.48 -15.56
N LEU A 27 18.85 -10.93 -16.78
CA LEU A 27 19.07 -9.50 -16.98
C LEU A 27 17.96 -8.65 -16.35
N LEU A 28 16.69 -9.07 -16.46
CA LEU A 28 15.59 -8.37 -15.79
C LEU A 28 15.72 -8.45 -14.26
N GLU A 29 16.07 -9.61 -13.73
CA GLU A 29 16.32 -9.83 -12.31
C GLU A 29 17.47 -8.94 -11.82
N ASP A 30 18.59 -8.89 -12.56
CA ASP A 30 19.71 -8.01 -12.25
C ASP A 30 19.31 -6.52 -12.30
N MET A 31 18.47 -6.12 -13.25
CA MET A 31 17.94 -4.76 -13.31
C MET A 31 17.08 -4.44 -12.07
N ILE A 32 16.19 -5.35 -11.67
CA ILE A 32 15.33 -5.19 -10.50
C ILE A 32 16.15 -5.15 -9.22
N VAL A 33 17.17 -6.01 -9.07
CA VAL A 33 18.05 -6.01 -7.90
C VAL A 33 18.79 -4.68 -7.76
N ASN A 34 19.26 -4.12 -8.88
CA ASN A 34 19.92 -2.82 -8.89
C ASN A 34 18.96 -1.64 -8.70
N SER A 35 17.70 -1.78 -9.13
CA SER A 35 16.67 -0.74 -9.03
C SER A 35 15.31 -1.36 -8.69
N PRO A 36 15.04 -1.64 -7.38
CA PRO A 36 13.80 -2.27 -6.95
C PRO A 36 12.53 -1.47 -7.28
N SER A 37 12.66 -0.16 -7.50
CA SER A 37 11.57 0.72 -7.93
C SER A 37 10.96 0.35 -9.28
N ILE A 38 11.65 -0.46 -10.10
CA ILE A 38 11.08 -1.10 -11.29
C ILE A 38 9.82 -1.90 -10.91
N LEU A 39 9.82 -2.56 -9.75
CA LEU A 39 8.64 -3.26 -9.22
C LEU A 39 7.74 -2.32 -8.44
N SER A 40 8.29 -1.66 -7.42
CA SER A 40 7.57 -0.77 -6.52
C SER A 40 8.56 0.11 -5.76
N GLU A 41 8.26 1.40 -5.63
CA GLU A 41 9.01 2.33 -4.77
C GLU A 41 8.93 1.92 -3.28
N GLU A 42 7.90 1.16 -2.90
CA GLU A 42 7.59 0.87 -1.50
C GLU A 42 8.22 -0.42 -0.98
N TRP A 43 8.92 -1.18 -1.83
CA TRP A 43 9.45 -2.48 -1.47
C TRP A 43 10.96 -2.42 -1.23
N MET A 44 11.41 -3.17 -0.23
CA MET A 44 12.83 -3.43 0.00
C MET A 44 13.11 -4.89 -0.34
N LEU A 45 13.99 -5.16 -1.30
CA LEU A 45 14.43 -6.52 -1.58
C LEU A 45 15.21 -7.07 -0.38
N ILE A 46 14.90 -8.30 0.00
CA ILE A 46 15.54 -9.00 1.12
C ILE A 46 16.18 -10.33 0.73
N GLY A 47 15.81 -10.90 -0.41
CA GLY A 47 16.30 -12.21 -0.85
C GLY A 47 16.29 -12.35 -2.37
N ARG A 48 17.14 -13.25 -2.86
CA ARG A 48 17.31 -13.50 -4.30
C ARG A 48 17.64 -14.97 -4.53
N GLN A 49 16.91 -15.62 -5.44
CA GLN A 49 17.11 -17.04 -5.78
C GLN A 49 17.08 -17.96 -4.54
N GLU A 50 16.14 -17.70 -3.62
CA GLU A 50 16.05 -18.39 -2.34
C GLU A 50 15.51 -19.81 -2.52
N ALA A 51 16.27 -20.80 -2.07
CA ALA A 51 15.88 -22.20 -2.17
C ALA A 51 14.84 -22.56 -1.09
N THR A 52 13.72 -23.14 -1.52
CA THR A 52 12.61 -23.52 -0.63
C THR A 52 12.82 -24.88 0.06
N GLY A 53 13.88 -25.62 -0.30
CA GLY A 53 14.17 -26.95 0.24
C GLY A 53 13.26 -28.09 -0.26
N MET A 54 12.12 -27.78 -0.87
CA MET A 54 11.14 -28.75 -1.42
C MET A 54 11.22 -28.92 -2.94
N GLY A 55 12.27 -28.36 -3.57
CA GLY A 55 12.46 -28.39 -5.01
C GLY A 55 11.91 -27.12 -5.67
N GLY A 56 12.76 -26.11 -5.80
CA GLY A 56 12.38 -24.83 -6.36
C GLY A 56 13.25 -23.71 -5.77
N ARG A 57 13.20 -22.56 -6.44
CA ARG A 57 13.77 -21.30 -5.95
C ARG A 57 12.79 -20.17 -6.21
N ILE A 58 12.65 -19.30 -5.23
CA ILE A 58 11.94 -18.03 -5.36
C ILE A 58 12.91 -17.05 -6.02
N ASP A 59 12.52 -16.42 -7.12
CA ASP A 59 13.43 -15.52 -7.83
C ASP A 59 13.82 -14.30 -6.97
N LEU A 60 12.84 -13.60 -6.40
CA LEU A 60 13.06 -12.45 -5.53
C LEU A 60 12.09 -12.47 -4.35
N LEU A 61 12.59 -12.07 -3.19
CA LEU A 61 11.81 -11.84 -1.99
C LEU A 61 12.02 -10.40 -1.53
N ALA A 62 10.93 -9.71 -1.22
CA ALA A 62 10.94 -8.36 -0.67
C ALA A 62 10.15 -8.28 0.63
N ILE A 63 10.30 -7.16 1.32
CA ILE A 63 9.48 -6.76 2.46
C ILE A 63 8.83 -5.41 2.17
N ALA A 64 7.54 -5.30 2.51
CA ALA A 64 6.76 -4.07 2.42
C ALA A 64 6.85 -3.26 3.74
N PRO A 65 6.42 -1.98 3.75
CA PRO A 65 6.53 -1.13 4.94
C PRO A 65 5.76 -1.67 6.15
N ASP A 66 4.73 -2.48 5.93
CA ASP A 66 3.90 -3.11 6.96
C ASP A 66 4.47 -4.44 7.50
N GLY A 67 5.67 -4.84 7.08
CA GLY A 67 6.31 -6.10 7.49
C GLY A 67 5.90 -7.31 6.65
N SER A 68 4.96 -7.14 5.72
CA SER A 68 4.51 -8.23 4.85
C SER A 68 5.61 -8.64 3.87
N LEU A 69 5.76 -9.94 3.66
CA LEU A 69 6.68 -10.45 2.64
C LEU A 69 6.06 -10.34 1.24
N VAL A 70 6.86 -10.01 0.25
CA VAL A 70 6.42 -9.90 -1.15
C VAL A 70 7.23 -10.90 -1.96
N LEU A 71 6.57 -11.99 -2.32
CA LEU A 71 7.13 -13.03 -3.18
C LEU A 71 6.99 -12.63 -4.63
N ILE A 72 8.11 -12.58 -5.35
CA ILE A 72 8.17 -12.11 -6.72
C ILE A 72 8.75 -13.22 -7.61
N GLU A 73 7.92 -13.72 -8.53
CA GLU A 73 8.31 -14.75 -9.51
C GLU A 73 8.39 -14.14 -10.91
N LEU A 74 9.54 -14.29 -11.58
CA LEU A 74 9.77 -13.80 -12.92
C LEU A 74 9.39 -14.87 -13.95
N LYS A 75 9.02 -14.42 -15.15
CA LYS A 75 8.50 -15.32 -16.19
C LYS A 75 9.00 -14.99 -17.60
N ARG A 76 9.49 -16.02 -18.29
CA ARG A 76 9.88 -16.02 -19.71
C ARG A 76 9.34 -17.20 -20.51
N ASP A 77 9.51 -18.44 -20.03
CA ASP A 77 9.34 -19.63 -20.87
C ASP A 77 8.25 -20.62 -20.41
N ARG A 78 7.59 -20.36 -19.27
CA ARG A 78 6.52 -21.23 -18.73
C ARG A 78 5.15 -20.68 -19.08
N THR A 79 4.13 -21.54 -19.14
CA THR A 79 2.75 -21.05 -19.29
C THR A 79 2.34 -20.27 -18.04
N PRO A 80 1.63 -19.14 -18.14
CA PRO A 80 1.11 -18.38 -16.99
C PRO A 80 0.45 -19.22 -15.89
N ARG A 81 -0.13 -20.38 -16.22
CA ARG A 81 -0.74 -21.30 -15.24
C ARG A 81 0.28 -21.97 -14.33
N GLU A 82 1.40 -22.42 -14.89
CA GLU A 82 2.46 -23.07 -14.14
C GLU A 82 3.12 -22.12 -13.13
N VAL A 83 3.29 -20.85 -13.52
CA VAL A 83 3.84 -19.85 -12.62
C VAL A 83 2.85 -19.56 -11.50
N VAL A 84 1.54 -19.43 -11.77
CA VAL A 84 0.55 -19.28 -10.68
C VAL A 84 0.61 -20.45 -9.69
N ALA A 85 0.68 -21.69 -10.18
CA ALA A 85 0.76 -22.86 -9.31
C ALA A 85 2.03 -22.87 -8.45
N GLN A 86 3.17 -22.55 -9.06
CA GLN A 86 4.46 -22.46 -8.37
C GLN A 86 4.50 -21.31 -7.36
N THR A 87 4.00 -20.12 -7.72
CA THR A 87 3.90 -18.97 -6.81
C THR A 87 3.06 -19.33 -5.59
N LEU A 88 1.97 -20.10 -5.75
CA LEU A 88 1.16 -20.58 -4.63
C LEU A 88 1.88 -21.64 -3.78
N ASP A 89 2.67 -22.52 -4.40
CA ASP A 89 3.50 -23.51 -3.68
C ASP A 89 4.57 -22.81 -2.82
N TYR A 90 5.23 -21.80 -3.39
CA TYR A 90 6.20 -21.01 -2.66
C TYR A 90 5.56 -20.14 -1.58
N ALA A 91 4.33 -19.65 -1.79
CA ALA A 91 3.58 -18.94 -0.76
C ALA A 91 3.45 -19.78 0.51
N ALA A 92 3.14 -21.08 0.37
CA ALA A 92 3.04 -21.99 1.51
C ALA A 92 4.38 -22.17 2.25
N TRP A 93 5.52 -22.09 1.53
CA TRP A 93 6.83 -22.09 2.17
C TRP A 93 7.11 -20.78 2.91
N VAL A 94 6.83 -19.63 2.27
CA VAL A 94 7.01 -18.30 2.86
C VAL A 94 6.17 -18.14 4.13
N ASP A 95 4.95 -18.65 4.14
CA ASP A 95 4.03 -18.62 5.29
C ASP A 95 4.61 -19.25 6.56
N ASN A 96 5.53 -20.20 6.42
CA ASN A 96 6.17 -20.90 7.54
C ASN A 96 7.53 -20.30 7.95
N LEU A 97 7.98 -19.23 7.28
CA LEU A 97 9.26 -18.61 7.62
C LEU A 97 9.20 -17.90 8.96
N THR A 98 10.14 -18.26 9.83
CA THR A 98 10.38 -17.57 11.10
C THR A 98 11.20 -16.31 10.91
N GLU A 99 11.13 -15.38 11.87
CA GLU A 99 11.91 -14.14 11.90
C GLU A 99 13.42 -14.40 11.70
N ASN A 100 13.96 -15.41 12.39
CA ASN A 100 15.36 -15.79 12.29
C ASN A 100 15.74 -16.30 10.90
N GLU A 101 14.86 -17.04 10.23
CA GLU A 101 15.08 -17.50 8.86
C GLU A 101 15.04 -16.34 7.87
N ILE A 102 14.12 -15.38 8.07
CA ILE A 102 14.00 -14.17 7.25
C ILE A 102 15.23 -13.28 7.42
N ALA A 103 15.67 -13.05 8.66
CA ALA A 103 16.93 -12.35 8.94
C ALA A 103 18.13 -13.08 8.30
N GLY A 104 18.13 -14.42 8.32
CA GLY A 104 19.12 -15.24 7.65
C GLY A 104 19.11 -15.12 6.12
N ILE A 105 17.92 -15.02 5.50
CA ILE A 105 17.76 -14.71 4.07
C ILE A 105 18.40 -13.35 3.78
N TYR A 106 18.05 -12.32 4.56
CA TYR A 106 18.62 -10.98 4.39
C TYR A 106 20.13 -10.94 4.54
N GLN A 107 20.68 -11.67 5.51
CA GLN A 107 22.12 -11.71 5.75
C GLN A 107 22.88 -12.37 4.58
N ARG A 108 22.29 -13.36 3.90
CA ARG A 108 22.88 -13.95 2.69
C ARG A 108 22.80 -12.98 1.51
N PHE A 109 21.69 -12.25 1.38
CA PHE A 109 21.49 -11.27 0.33
C PHE A 109 22.37 -10.02 0.49
N CYS A 110 22.54 -9.55 1.72
CA CYS A 110 23.31 -8.36 2.10
C CYS A 110 24.29 -8.68 3.25
N PRO A 111 25.44 -9.33 2.97
CA PRO A 111 26.39 -9.73 3.99
C PRO A 111 26.90 -8.56 4.84
N GLY A 112 26.86 -8.72 6.16
CA GLY A 112 27.32 -7.72 7.13
C GLY A 112 26.30 -6.62 7.45
N ARG A 113 25.10 -6.67 6.85
CA ARG A 113 23.99 -5.76 7.15
C ARG A 113 22.93 -6.43 8.03
N SER A 114 22.04 -5.62 8.62
CA SER A 114 20.96 -6.08 9.49
C SER A 114 19.62 -5.68 8.90
N LEU A 115 18.70 -6.65 8.78
CA LEU A 115 17.35 -6.43 8.26
C LEU A 115 16.67 -5.29 9.01
N TYR A 116 16.69 -5.32 10.34
CA TYR A 116 16.03 -4.33 11.19
C TYR A 116 16.59 -2.91 11.00
N VAL A 117 17.92 -2.78 10.90
CA VAL A 117 18.58 -1.46 10.72
C VAL A 117 18.25 -0.88 9.34
N ASP A 118 18.29 -1.71 8.31
CA ASP A 118 18.02 -1.26 6.95
C ASP A 118 16.54 -1.02 6.71
N PHE A 119 15.67 -1.83 7.31
CA PHE A 119 14.24 -1.60 7.36
C PHE A 119 13.93 -0.24 8.00
N GLN A 120 14.52 0.06 9.16
CA GLN A 120 14.36 1.35 9.82
C GLN A 120 14.89 2.50 9.00
N THR A 121 16.03 2.32 8.34
CA THR A 121 16.61 3.34 7.46
C THR A 121 15.71 3.59 6.25
N ARG A 122 15.14 2.54 5.66
CA ARG A 122 14.29 2.62 4.47
C ARG A 122 12.92 3.20 4.76
N PHE A 123 12.27 2.74 5.82
CA PHE A 123 10.87 3.05 6.12
C PHE A 123 10.68 4.01 7.29
N GLY A 124 11.76 4.42 7.97
CA GLY A 124 11.71 5.36 9.09
C GLY A 124 11.11 4.78 10.37
N ARG A 125 10.93 3.45 10.47
CA ARG A 125 10.31 2.78 11.63
C ARG A 125 11.00 1.49 12.01
N VAL A 126 10.88 1.08 13.27
CA VAL A 126 11.37 -0.23 13.72
C VAL A 126 10.46 -1.33 13.17
N LEU A 127 11.05 -2.42 12.69
CA LEU A 127 10.35 -3.65 12.31
C LEU A 127 10.00 -4.42 13.58
N ASP A 128 8.70 -4.67 13.79
CA ASP A 128 8.20 -5.50 14.89
C ASP A 128 8.21 -6.96 14.44
N ASP A 129 8.67 -7.84 15.32
CA ASP A 129 8.73 -9.29 15.11
C ASP A 129 7.32 -9.87 14.93
N ASP A 130 6.35 -9.36 15.70
CA ASP A 130 4.93 -9.77 15.59
C ASP A 130 4.29 -9.36 14.24
N GLU A 131 4.86 -8.37 13.55
CA GLU A 131 4.39 -7.91 12.23
C GLU A 131 5.12 -8.62 11.08
N LEU A 132 6.35 -9.09 11.31
CA LEU A 132 7.18 -9.69 10.29
C LEU A 132 6.53 -10.97 9.78
N ASN A 133 6.23 -11.00 8.48
CA ASN A 133 5.59 -12.15 7.82
C ASN A 133 4.19 -12.52 8.36
N ALA A 134 3.49 -11.59 9.03
CA ALA A 134 2.08 -11.78 9.41
C ALA A 134 1.14 -11.85 8.19
N SER A 135 1.60 -11.40 7.02
CA SER A 135 0.97 -11.62 5.74
C SER A 135 2.00 -11.60 4.60
N HIS A 136 1.61 -12.10 3.43
CA HIS A 136 2.47 -12.07 2.25
C HIS A 136 1.70 -11.74 0.96
N GLN A 137 2.39 -11.18 -0.03
CA GLN A 137 1.87 -10.86 -1.35
C GLN A 137 2.54 -11.72 -2.42
N LEU A 138 1.79 -12.10 -3.44
CA LEU A 138 2.23 -12.94 -4.54
C LEU A 138 2.25 -12.13 -5.84
N ILE A 139 3.44 -11.84 -6.35
CA ILE A 139 3.64 -10.96 -7.50
C ILE A 139 4.29 -11.76 -8.62
N ILE A 140 3.58 -11.85 -9.74
CA ILE A 140 4.10 -12.50 -10.94
C ILE A 140 4.57 -11.40 -11.90
N VAL A 141 5.81 -11.45 -12.34
CA VAL A 141 6.40 -10.49 -13.30
C VAL A 141 6.50 -11.17 -14.66
N ALA A 142 5.76 -10.69 -15.64
CA ALA A 142 5.64 -11.34 -16.95
C ALA A 142 5.64 -10.34 -18.11
N THR A 143 6.05 -10.78 -19.30
CA THR A 143 5.91 -9.95 -20.52
C THR A 143 4.46 -9.85 -20.99
N GLU A 144 3.74 -10.96 -20.87
CA GLU A 144 2.34 -11.09 -21.24
C GLU A 144 1.66 -12.16 -20.39
N LEU A 145 0.33 -12.07 -20.31
CA LEU A 145 -0.51 -13.05 -19.63
C LEU A 145 -1.57 -13.57 -20.59
N ASP A 146 -1.75 -14.88 -20.63
CA ASP A 146 -2.84 -15.48 -21.39
C ASP A 146 -4.19 -15.22 -20.70
N ALA A 147 -5.28 -15.31 -21.45
CA ALA A 147 -6.62 -15.06 -20.93
C ALA A 147 -7.01 -16.02 -19.79
N SER A 148 -6.40 -17.20 -19.74
CA SER A 148 -6.70 -18.16 -18.68
C SER A 148 -6.08 -17.75 -17.35
N SER A 149 -4.85 -17.25 -17.36
CA SER A 149 -4.17 -16.81 -16.16
C SER A 149 -4.65 -15.44 -15.70
N GLU A 150 -5.03 -14.54 -16.61
CA GLU A 150 -5.79 -13.33 -16.25
C GLU A 150 -7.01 -13.72 -15.40
N ARG A 151 -7.79 -14.70 -15.89
CA ARG A 151 -8.99 -15.19 -15.19
C ARG A 151 -8.67 -15.85 -13.85
N ILE A 152 -7.60 -16.63 -13.75
CA ILE A 152 -7.20 -17.29 -12.49
C ILE A 152 -6.77 -16.25 -11.45
N VAL A 153 -5.85 -15.34 -11.81
CA VAL A 153 -5.37 -14.30 -10.89
C VAL A 153 -6.53 -13.41 -10.44
N GLN A 154 -7.40 -12.98 -11.37
CA GLN A 154 -8.60 -12.22 -11.03
C GLN A 154 -9.51 -12.98 -10.06
N TYR A 155 -9.74 -14.27 -10.29
CA TYR A 155 -10.56 -15.09 -9.41
C TYR A 155 -9.96 -15.20 -8.00
N LEU A 156 -8.66 -15.51 -7.89
CA LEU A 156 -7.96 -15.64 -6.62
C LEU A 156 -7.97 -14.30 -5.85
N SER A 157 -7.64 -13.20 -6.52
CA SER A 157 -7.71 -11.85 -5.95
C SER A 157 -9.11 -11.51 -5.46
N LYS A 158 -10.16 -11.84 -6.22
CA LYS A 158 -11.55 -11.61 -5.82
C LYS A 158 -11.97 -12.46 -4.60
N ARG A 159 -11.24 -13.55 -4.32
CA ARG A 159 -11.41 -14.40 -3.14
C ARG A 159 -10.54 -13.97 -1.95
N GLY A 160 -9.83 -12.84 -2.05
CA GLY A 160 -9.00 -12.33 -0.97
C GLY A 160 -7.57 -12.87 -0.98
N ILE A 161 -7.17 -13.66 -1.98
CA ILE A 161 -5.78 -14.10 -2.10
C ILE A 161 -4.96 -12.92 -2.64
N PRO A 162 -3.86 -12.52 -1.97
CA PRO A 162 -3.07 -11.35 -2.33
C PRO A 162 -2.14 -11.62 -3.51
N ILE A 163 -2.70 -11.98 -4.67
CA ILE A 163 -1.98 -12.24 -5.91
C ILE A 163 -2.21 -11.13 -6.94
N ASN A 164 -1.14 -10.74 -7.66
CA ASN A 164 -1.20 -9.83 -8.79
C ASN A 164 -0.16 -10.15 -9.85
N VAL A 165 -0.28 -9.51 -11.02
CA VAL A 165 0.69 -9.59 -12.11
C VAL A 165 1.19 -8.20 -12.47
N LEU A 166 2.51 -8.05 -12.55
CA LEU A 166 3.18 -6.92 -13.17
C LEU A 166 3.60 -7.31 -14.60
N CYS A 167 2.94 -6.72 -15.58
CA CYS A 167 3.25 -6.91 -16.98
C CYS A 167 4.30 -5.90 -17.44
N PHE A 168 5.41 -6.34 -18.01
CA PHE A 168 6.43 -5.46 -18.60
C PHE A 168 6.51 -5.62 -20.12
N GLN A 169 6.83 -4.53 -20.81
CA GLN A 169 7.03 -4.51 -22.25
C GLN A 169 8.31 -3.73 -22.56
N VAL A 170 9.12 -4.25 -23.48
CA VAL A 170 10.36 -3.60 -23.88
C VAL A 170 10.20 -3.02 -25.27
N PHE A 171 10.67 -1.79 -25.46
CA PHE A 171 10.57 -1.06 -26.73
C PHE A 171 11.96 -0.60 -27.18
N GLN A 172 12.23 -0.69 -28.47
CA GLN A 172 13.45 -0.18 -29.06
C GLN A 172 13.28 1.30 -29.43
N SER A 173 14.20 2.16 -28.98
CA SER A 173 14.30 3.56 -29.37
C SER A 173 15.74 3.90 -29.75
N GLY A 174 16.02 3.98 -31.06
CA GLY A 174 17.38 4.14 -31.56
C GLY A 174 18.30 3.01 -31.06
N GLY A 175 19.40 3.37 -30.39
CA GLY A 175 20.34 2.43 -29.77
C GLY A 175 19.97 1.98 -28.35
N GLN A 176 18.86 2.46 -27.77
CA GLN A 176 18.44 2.17 -26.40
C GLN A 176 17.19 1.30 -26.36
N GLN A 177 17.03 0.60 -25.23
CA GLN A 177 15.80 -0.11 -24.89
C GLN A 177 15.08 0.61 -23.76
N LEU A 178 13.77 0.73 -23.88
CA LEU A 178 12.88 1.31 -22.87
C LEU A 178 12.03 0.20 -22.26
N LEU A 179 11.85 0.22 -20.95
CA LEU A 179 11.00 -0.72 -20.23
C LEU A 179 9.73 0.01 -19.77
N SER A 180 8.57 -0.49 -20.19
CA SER A 180 7.25 -0.10 -19.70
C SER A 180 6.72 -1.17 -18.77
N ARG A 181 5.96 -0.78 -17.74
CA ARG A 181 5.30 -1.69 -16.81
C ARG A 181 3.84 -1.30 -16.60
N SER A 182 3.00 -2.29 -16.32
CA SER A 182 1.59 -2.11 -16.00
C SER A 182 1.12 -3.22 -15.06
N TRP A 183 0.26 -2.88 -14.11
CA TRP A 183 -0.36 -3.87 -13.23
C TRP A 183 -1.61 -4.46 -13.86
N LEU A 184 -1.85 -5.77 -13.69
CA LEU A 184 -3.10 -6.41 -14.11
C LEU A 184 -4.28 -5.95 -13.24
N LEU A 185 -4.07 -5.90 -11.93
CA LEU A 185 -5.04 -5.40 -10.95
C LEU A 185 -4.44 -4.19 -10.23
N ASP A 186 -5.29 -3.29 -9.77
CA ASP A 186 -4.86 -2.20 -8.90
C ASP A 186 -4.07 -2.75 -7.70
N PRO A 187 -2.78 -2.41 -7.54
CA PRO A 187 -1.93 -2.96 -6.49
C PRO A 187 -2.47 -2.73 -5.07
N VAL A 188 -3.30 -1.70 -4.88
CA VAL A 188 -3.98 -1.39 -3.60
C VAL A 188 -4.90 -2.53 -3.20
N LYS A 189 -5.60 -3.15 -4.16
CA LYS A 189 -6.50 -4.27 -3.86
C LYS A 189 -5.74 -5.49 -3.37
N THR A 190 -4.60 -5.78 -3.98
CA THR A 190 -3.73 -6.91 -3.59
C THR A 190 -3.18 -6.72 -2.19
N GLN A 191 -2.76 -5.50 -1.87
CA GLN A 191 -2.27 -5.11 -0.55
C GLN A 191 -3.36 -5.17 0.53
N VAL A 192 -4.55 -4.66 0.25
CA VAL A 192 -5.71 -4.76 1.16
C VAL A 192 -6.07 -6.22 1.43
N ASN A 193 -5.99 -7.07 0.40
CA ASN A 193 -6.21 -8.50 0.56
C ASN A 193 -5.17 -9.13 1.49
N ALA A 194 -3.87 -8.80 1.34
CA ALA A 194 -2.79 -9.33 2.18
C ALA A 194 -2.99 -8.96 3.66
N ALA A 195 -3.31 -7.70 3.93
CA ALA A 195 -3.60 -7.23 5.28
C ALA A 195 -4.84 -7.89 5.91
N SER A 196 -5.74 -8.47 5.09
CA SER A 196 -6.97 -9.12 5.55
C SER A 196 -6.84 -10.64 5.76
N THR A 197 -5.76 -11.26 5.29
CA THR A 197 -5.51 -12.71 5.39
C THR A 197 -4.71 -13.13 6.63
N SER A 198 -4.25 -12.19 7.46
CA SER A 198 -3.60 -12.53 8.74
C SER A 198 -4.54 -13.41 9.58
N GLU A 199 -4.03 -14.51 10.13
CA GLU A 199 -4.75 -15.63 10.77
C GLU A 199 -5.49 -15.26 12.09
N GLY A 200 -6.21 -14.14 12.12
CA GLY A 200 -7.26 -13.86 13.09
C GLY A 200 -8.61 -14.29 12.55
N GLN A 201 -9.49 -14.81 13.41
CA GLN A 201 -10.90 -15.12 13.11
C GLN A 201 -11.56 -13.95 12.35
N SER A 202 -11.70 -14.04 11.02
CA SER A 202 -12.29 -12.97 10.21
C SER A 202 -13.79 -12.87 10.51
N GLU A 203 -14.24 -11.71 10.94
CA GLU A 203 -15.65 -11.37 11.19
C GLU A 203 -16.26 -10.61 9.98
N PRO A 204 -17.60 -10.62 9.80
CA PRO A 204 -18.25 -9.72 8.87
C PRO A 204 -17.88 -8.26 9.15
N TRP A 205 -17.60 -7.48 8.10
CA TRP A 205 -17.25 -6.07 8.27
C TRP A 205 -18.42 -5.29 8.86
N ASN A 206 -18.15 -4.48 9.88
CA ASN A 206 -19.14 -3.77 10.67
C ASN A 206 -19.55 -2.40 10.09
N GLY A 207 -19.04 -2.04 8.91
CA GLY A 207 -19.32 -0.75 8.26
C GLY A 207 -18.50 0.43 8.78
N GLU A 208 -17.50 0.18 9.62
CA GLU A 208 -16.64 1.20 10.23
C GLU A 208 -15.24 1.16 9.61
N PHE A 209 -14.68 2.33 9.30
CA PHE A 209 -13.30 2.47 8.81
C PHE A 209 -12.35 2.86 9.92
N TYR A 210 -11.13 2.36 9.82
CA TYR A 210 -9.98 2.82 10.59
C TYR A 210 -9.17 3.80 9.74
N CYS A 211 -8.66 4.87 10.36
CA CYS A 211 -7.68 5.75 9.76
C CYS A 211 -6.46 5.94 10.68
N SER A 212 -5.26 5.72 10.13
CA SER A 212 -3.99 6.08 10.75
C SER A 212 -3.61 7.49 10.31
N PHE A 213 -3.69 8.46 11.22
CA PHE A 213 -3.37 9.86 10.93
C PHE A 213 -2.02 10.22 11.57
N GLY A 214 -1.04 10.58 10.74
CA GLY A 214 0.24 11.06 11.24
C GLY A 214 0.13 12.48 11.76
N ASP A 215 0.50 12.73 13.01
CA ASP A 215 0.68 14.08 13.56
C ASP A 215 2.18 14.35 13.71
N SER A 216 2.73 15.18 12.82
CA SER A 216 4.16 15.46 12.71
C SER A 216 4.42 16.76 11.94
N ILE A 217 5.66 17.00 11.50
CA ILE A 217 5.97 18.16 10.65
C ILE A 217 5.23 18.15 9.29
N SER A 218 4.84 16.97 8.80
CA SER A 218 4.15 16.83 7.51
C SER A 218 2.63 16.96 7.60
N ARG A 219 2.01 16.71 8.76
CA ARG A 219 0.56 16.77 8.95
C ARG A 219 0.21 17.17 10.38
N SER A 220 -0.79 18.02 10.55
CA SER A 220 -1.28 18.46 11.86
C SER A 220 -2.70 17.99 12.15
N TRP A 221 -2.90 17.34 13.29
CA TRP A 221 -4.23 16.98 13.79
C TRP A 221 -5.07 18.22 14.13
N ALA A 222 -4.43 19.30 14.60
CA ALA A 222 -5.12 20.54 14.91
C ALA A 222 -5.73 21.19 13.65
N ASP A 223 -4.99 21.21 12.55
CA ASP A 223 -5.50 21.67 11.25
C ASP A 223 -6.63 20.75 10.75
N ALA A 224 -6.46 19.42 10.86
CA ALA A 224 -7.46 18.44 10.45
C ALA A 224 -8.79 18.62 11.19
N VAL A 225 -8.74 18.90 12.50
CA VAL A 225 -9.91 19.21 13.33
C VAL A 225 -10.55 20.54 12.92
N GLU A 226 -9.74 21.60 12.77
CA GLU A 226 -10.24 22.95 12.44
C GLU A 226 -10.92 23.02 11.07
N PHE A 227 -10.35 22.36 10.07
CA PHE A 227 -10.82 22.48 8.68
C PHE A 227 -11.59 21.27 8.17
N GLY A 228 -11.75 20.21 8.97
CA GLY A 228 -12.60 19.07 8.64
C GLY A 228 -12.02 18.17 7.54
N PHE A 229 -10.86 17.56 7.78
CA PHE A 229 -10.27 16.62 6.83
C PHE A 229 -9.46 15.52 7.50
N ILE A 230 -9.20 14.45 6.74
CA ILE A 230 -8.06 13.55 6.95
C ILE A 230 -7.18 13.56 5.70
N SER A 231 -5.91 13.17 5.82
CA SER A 231 -4.99 13.19 4.69
C SER A 231 -3.93 12.08 4.73
N GLY A 232 -3.36 11.80 3.55
CA GLY A 232 -2.36 10.78 3.29
C GLY A 232 -1.66 11.03 1.95
N GLY A 233 -0.34 10.82 1.90
CA GLY A 233 0.56 11.29 0.85
C GLY A 233 2.03 11.14 1.25
N GLY A 234 2.95 11.70 0.45
CA GLY A 234 4.39 11.44 0.57
C GLY A 234 4.79 10.08 0.00
N GLY A 235 3.97 9.54 -0.89
CA GLY A 235 4.09 8.22 -1.50
C GLY A 235 2.72 7.65 -1.84
N SER A 236 2.64 7.00 -3.00
CA SER A 236 1.35 6.51 -3.54
C SER A 236 0.69 5.45 -2.65
N TRP A 237 1.46 4.78 -1.78
CA TRP A 237 0.94 3.87 -0.74
C TRP A 237 -0.08 4.58 0.17
N TYR A 238 0.28 5.75 0.69
CA TYR A 238 -0.51 6.45 1.70
C TYR A 238 -1.77 7.05 1.08
N SER A 239 -1.65 7.72 -0.07
CA SER A 239 -2.77 8.40 -0.73
C SER A 239 -3.81 7.44 -1.29
N LYS A 240 -3.39 6.30 -1.86
CA LYS A 240 -4.33 5.37 -2.50
C LYS A 240 -5.29 4.69 -1.53
N THR A 241 -4.86 4.41 -0.30
CA THR A 241 -5.77 3.77 0.68
C THR A 241 -6.97 4.64 1.05
N LEU A 242 -6.86 5.98 0.92
CA LEU A 242 -7.95 6.93 1.11
C LEU A 242 -9.10 6.75 0.12
N GLN A 243 -8.83 6.22 -1.09
CA GLN A 243 -9.84 5.98 -2.13
C GLN A 243 -10.86 4.89 -1.75
N GLN A 244 -10.64 4.19 -0.63
CA GLN A 244 -11.61 3.27 -0.06
C GLN A 244 -12.82 3.97 0.55
N LEU A 245 -12.71 5.26 0.88
CA LEU A 245 -13.76 6.03 1.53
C LEU A 245 -14.73 6.63 0.50
N ALA A 246 -16.01 6.57 0.84
CA ALA A 246 -17.11 7.21 0.14
C ALA A 246 -17.90 8.11 1.10
N ALA A 247 -18.66 9.05 0.53
CA ALA A 247 -19.52 9.92 1.32
C ALA A 247 -20.50 9.09 2.18
N GLY A 248 -20.62 9.46 3.45
CA GLY A 248 -21.42 8.76 4.46
C GLY A 248 -20.65 7.72 5.27
N ASP A 249 -19.46 7.29 4.84
CA ASP A 249 -18.63 6.36 5.61
C ASP A 249 -18.22 6.96 6.95
N ARG A 250 -18.21 6.14 8.00
CA ARG A 250 -17.70 6.53 9.32
C ARG A 250 -16.27 6.06 9.48
N VAL A 251 -15.41 6.98 9.92
CA VAL A 251 -13.98 6.76 10.08
C VAL A 251 -13.53 7.11 11.49
N TRP A 252 -12.78 6.21 12.11
CA TRP A 252 -12.18 6.37 13.44
C TRP A 252 -10.70 6.67 13.29
N ILE A 253 -10.24 7.76 13.90
CA ILE A 253 -8.90 8.30 13.71
C ILE A 253 -8.01 7.86 14.86
N ASN A 254 -6.92 7.18 14.53
CA ASN A 254 -5.86 6.82 15.44
C ASN A 254 -4.57 7.53 15.04
N ILE A 255 -3.93 8.21 16.00
CA ILE A 255 -2.58 8.72 15.82
C ILE A 255 -1.61 7.64 16.31
N PRO A 256 -0.71 7.11 15.46
CA PRO A 256 0.24 6.08 15.85
C PRO A 256 0.98 6.40 17.15
N GLN A 257 1.12 5.40 18.02
CA GLN A 257 1.72 5.51 19.36
C GLN A 257 0.99 6.44 20.35
N GLN A 258 -0.03 7.21 19.94
CA GLN A 258 -0.81 8.06 20.84
C GLN A 258 -2.16 7.45 21.19
N GLY A 259 -2.90 6.97 20.18
CA GLY A 259 -4.22 6.37 20.35
C GLY A 259 -5.31 7.04 19.51
N TYR A 260 -6.56 6.68 19.77
CA TYR A 260 -7.72 7.19 19.03
C TYR A 260 -8.11 8.58 19.50
N VAL A 261 -8.26 9.50 18.55
CA VAL A 261 -8.46 10.94 18.81
C VAL A 261 -9.78 11.47 18.27
N GLY A 262 -10.50 10.71 17.45
CA GLY A 262 -11.79 11.18 16.95
C GLY A 262 -12.52 10.22 16.05
N VAL A 263 -13.74 10.61 15.73
CA VAL A 263 -14.65 9.93 14.81
C VAL A 263 -15.36 10.96 13.95
N GLY A 264 -15.46 10.67 12.65
CA GLY A 264 -16.07 11.56 11.67
C GLY A 264 -16.85 10.83 10.58
N ARG A 265 -17.66 11.59 9.85
CA ARG A 265 -18.33 11.16 8.61
C ARG A 265 -17.61 11.74 7.41
N VAL A 266 -17.31 10.90 6.44
CA VAL A 266 -16.74 11.30 5.17
C VAL A 266 -17.79 12.06 4.35
N LEU A 267 -17.41 13.20 3.79
CA LEU A 267 -18.29 14.05 2.99
C LEU A 267 -18.12 13.85 1.48
N GLY A 268 -16.98 13.31 1.04
CA GLY A 268 -16.61 13.17 -0.36
C GLY A 268 -15.38 12.27 -0.54
N GLY A 269 -15.01 12.01 -1.80
CA GLY A 269 -13.83 11.23 -2.13
C GLY A 269 -12.51 11.95 -1.84
N ALA A 270 -11.40 11.22 -1.94
CA ALA A 270 -10.07 11.80 -1.82
C ALA A 270 -9.72 12.68 -3.03
N SER A 271 -9.18 13.86 -2.77
CA SER A 271 -8.71 14.81 -3.80
C SER A 271 -7.25 15.22 -3.55
N PRO A 272 -6.45 15.48 -4.60
CA PRO A 272 -5.08 15.95 -4.44
C PRO A 272 -5.02 17.37 -3.84
N ALA A 273 -3.89 17.71 -3.24
CA ALA A 273 -3.69 18.98 -2.51
C ALA A 273 -3.96 20.25 -3.32
N ASN A 274 -3.72 20.25 -4.63
CA ASN A 274 -4.00 21.39 -5.52
C ASN A 274 -5.48 21.58 -5.85
N GLU A 275 -6.32 20.59 -5.59
CA GLU A 275 -7.77 20.63 -5.85
C GLU A 275 -8.59 20.71 -4.56
N PHE A 276 -8.00 20.38 -3.41
CA PHE A 276 -8.74 20.33 -2.14
C PHE A 276 -8.90 21.71 -1.51
N THR A 277 -10.14 22.04 -1.19
CA THR A 277 -10.56 23.31 -0.60
C THR A 277 -11.30 23.07 0.71
N VAL A 278 -11.25 24.07 1.59
CA VAL A 278 -11.96 24.08 2.88
C VAL A 278 -12.63 25.43 3.10
N MET A 279 -13.65 25.45 3.96
CA MET A 279 -14.35 26.68 4.33
C MET A 279 -13.60 27.42 5.43
N LYS A 280 -13.24 28.69 5.20
CA LYS A 280 -12.70 29.60 6.21
C LYS A 280 -13.40 30.94 6.11
N ASP A 281 -13.96 31.43 7.22
CA ASP A 281 -14.70 32.69 7.28
C ASP A 281 -15.84 32.79 6.23
N GLY A 282 -16.51 31.68 5.95
CA GLY A 282 -17.59 31.60 4.96
C GLY A 282 -17.14 31.63 3.49
N GLN A 283 -15.83 31.55 3.21
CA GLN A 283 -15.27 31.47 1.87
C GLN A 283 -14.53 30.16 1.66
N GLU A 284 -14.64 29.60 0.46
CA GLU A 284 -13.86 28.46 0.02
C GLU A 284 -12.41 28.89 -0.26
N ARG A 285 -11.45 28.18 0.33
CA ARG A 285 -10.01 28.47 0.23
C ARG A 285 -9.23 27.19 -0.04
N PRO A 286 -8.16 27.21 -0.84
CA PRO A 286 -7.24 26.08 -0.96
C PRO A 286 -6.70 25.69 0.42
N VAL A 287 -6.69 24.39 0.73
CA VAL A 287 -6.31 23.91 2.08
C VAL A 287 -4.90 24.35 2.47
N LEU A 288 -3.95 24.36 1.53
CA LEU A 288 -2.55 24.72 1.78
C LEU A 288 -2.35 26.22 2.08
N GLU A 289 -3.34 27.08 1.81
CA GLU A 289 -3.29 28.49 2.20
C GLU A 289 -3.72 28.71 3.66
N VAL A 290 -4.47 27.77 4.24
CA VAL A 290 -5.13 27.95 5.54
C VAL A 290 -4.67 26.97 6.62
N ALA A 291 -4.35 25.73 6.24
CA ALA A 291 -3.78 24.70 7.10
C ALA A 291 -2.25 24.85 7.13
N THR A 292 -1.76 25.76 7.97
CA THR A 292 -0.34 26.17 7.99
C THR A 292 0.45 25.60 9.17
N ARG A 293 -0.10 24.67 9.95
CA ARG A 293 0.60 24.09 11.11
C ARG A 293 1.52 22.93 10.70
N ALA A 294 1.43 22.45 9.47
CA ALA A 294 2.30 21.43 8.89
C ALA A 294 2.55 21.66 7.39
N SER A 295 3.46 20.88 6.79
CA SER A 295 3.91 21.10 5.40
C SER A 295 3.05 20.46 4.32
N TYR A 296 2.32 19.38 4.62
CA TYR A 296 1.44 18.66 3.70
C TYR A 296 2.06 18.35 2.34
N HIS A 297 3.36 18.01 2.33
CA HIS A 297 4.10 17.72 1.10
C HIS A 297 3.93 18.80 0.01
N ALA A 298 3.72 20.07 0.40
CA ALA A 298 3.40 21.16 -0.54
C ALA A 298 4.47 21.38 -1.62
N ALA A 299 5.72 20.99 -1.36
CA ALA A 299 6.80 21.01 -2.36
C ALA A 299 6.55 20.05 -3.55
N PHE A 300 5.69 19.05 -3.39
CA PHE A 300 5.34 18.03 -4.37
C PHE A 300 3.90 18.18 -4.88
N ILE A 301 3.31 19.37 -4.77
CA ILE A 301 1.89 19.59 -5.07
C ILE A 301 1.47 19.15 -6.48
N ASP A 302 2.38 19.25 -7.46
CA ASP A 302 2.16 18.88 -8.86
C ASP A 302 2.60 17.44 -9.19
N ASP A 303 3.06 16.67 -8.20
CA ASP A 303 3.45 15.26 -8.35
C ASP A 303 2.34 14.35 -7.80
N PRO A 304 1.53 13.70 -8.65
CA PRO A 304 0.41 12.87 -8.20
C PRO A 304 0.80 11.66 -7.34
N GLU A 305 2.06 11.22 -7.37
CA GLU A 305 2.54 10.09 -6.57
C GLU A 305 3.07 10.52 -5.20
N GLN A 306 3.55 11.77 -5.09
CA GLN A 306 4.17 12.31 -3.88
C GLN A 306 3.29 13.32 -3.13
N CYS A 307 2.32 13.96 -3.80
CA CYS A 307 1.49 14.98 -3.20
C CYS A 307 0.60 14.44 -2.07
N GLU A 308 0.11 15.35 -1.23
CA GLU A 308 -0.88 15.04 -0.22
C GLU A 308 -2.27 14.90 -0.85
N TYR A 309 -3.01 13.88 -0.44
CA TYR A 309 -4.43 13.75 -0.75
C TYR A 309 -5.25 13.97 0.51
N PHE A 310 -6.39 14.63 0.35
CA PHE A 310 -7.28 15.01 1.42
C PHE A 310 -8.66 14.39 1.20
N VAL A 311 -9.28 13.95 2.29
CA VAL A 311 -10.67 13.50 2.31
C VAL A 311 -11.44 14.44 3.24
N PRO A 312 -12.53 15.08 2.78
CA PRO A 312 -13.32 15.97 3.62
C PRO A 312 -14.11 15.17 4.66
N VAL A 313 -14.06 15.60 5.91
CA VAL A 313 -14.66 14.92 7.05
C VAL A 313 -15.46 15.90 7.90
N GLN A 314 -16.70 15.54 8.18
CA GLN A 314 -17.47 16.16 9.26
C GLN A 314 -17.15 15.44 10.57
N TRP A 315 -16.55 16.16 11.52
CA TRP A 315 -16.26 15.62 12.84
C TRP A 315 -17.55 15.43 13.65
N LEU A 316 -17.76 14.21 14.16
CA LEU A 316 -18.85 13.91 15.10
C LEU A 316 -18.37 14.12 16.53
N GLN A 317 -17.14 13.68 16.82
CA GLN A 317 -16.47 13.94 18.08
C GLN A 317 -14.95 13.86 17.90
N THR A 318 -14.21 14.80 18.50
CA THR A 318 -12.75 14.81 18.55
C THR A 318 -12.27 15.13 19.94
N VAL A 319 -11.08 14.65 20.30
CA VAL A 319 -10.37 15.01 21.53
C VAL A 319 -8.95 15.49 21.21
N PRO A 320 -8.33 16.31 22.08
CA PRO A 320 -6.91 16.60 21.99
C PRO A 320 -6.07 15.32 22.09
N ILE A 321 -4.87 15.31 21.50
CA ILE A 321 -3.95 14.14 21.52
C ILE A 321 -3.65 13.70 22.96
N SER A 322 -3.55 14.64 23.90
CA SER A 322 -3.34 14.35 25.33
C SER A 322 -4.47 13.56 26.00
N GLN A 323 -5.62 13.46 25.34
CA GLN A 323 -6.79 12.69 25.78
C GLN A 323 -7.09 11.51 24.86
N ALA A 324 -6.15 11.14 23.98
CA ALA A 324 -6.30 10.02 23.08
C ALA A 324 -6.66 8.73 23.85
N VAL A 325 -7.60 7.96 23.30
CA VAL A 325 -8.01 6.68 23.87
C VAL A 325 -7.03 5.61 23.41
N ARG A 326 -6.23 5.11 24.35
CA ARG A 326 -5.28 4.02 24.13
C ARG A 326 -5.40 3.00 25.25
N GLU A 327 -5.82 1.79 24.88
CA GLU A 327 -5.94 0.65 25.79
C GLU A 327 -5.21 -0.55 25.16
N ILE A 328 -4.72 -1.46 26.01
CA ILE A 328 -4.03 -2.66 25.54
C ILE A 328 -5.00 -3.50 24.70
N GLY A 329 -4.52 -3.98 23.55
CA GLY A 329 -5.32 -4.80 22.65
C GLY A 329 -6.22 -4.01 21.69
N MET A 330 -6.20 -2.67 21.70
CA MET A 330 -6.89 -1.89 20.66
C MET A 330 -6.24 -2.10 19.29
N PHE A 331 -7.08 -2.10 18.26
CA PHE A 331 -6.68 -2.26 16.87
C PHE A 331 -5.82 -1.06 16.42
N GLY A 332 -4.81 -1.35 15.62
CA GLY A 332 -4.00 -0.36 14.92
C GLY A 332 -3.59 -0.95 13.59
N ASN A 333 -3.41 -0.10 12.59
CA ASN A 333 -2.98 -0.48 11.25
C ASN A 333 -2.13 0.66 10.68
N GLN A 334 -1.21 0.32 9.77
CA GLN A 334 -0.27 1.27 9.17
C GLN A 334 -0.79 1.87 7.86
N ASN A 335 -1.79 1.25 7.23
CA ASN A 335 -2.51 1.87 6.13
C ASN A 335 -3.17 3.17 6.62
N THR A 336 -3.11 4.22 5.80
CA THR A 336 -3.79 5.48 6.11
C THR A 336 -5.27 5.25 6.33
N VAL A 337 -5.90 4.38 5.52
CA VAL A 337 -7.26 3.89 5.74
C VAL A 337 -7.35 2.39 5.52
N CYS A 338 -8.11 1.68 6.36
CA CYS A 338 -8.51 0.30 6.07
C CYS A 338 -9.91 -0.02 6.60
N ARG A 339 -10.42 -1.19 6.17
CA ARG A 339 -11.73 -1.77 6.53
C ARG A 339 -11.55 -3.04 7.37
N PRO A 340 -11.21 -2.94 8.67
CA PRO A 340 -10.77 -4.10 9.43
C PRO A 340 -11.91 -5.09 9.65
N LYS A 341 -11.58 -6.39 9.62
CA LYS A 341 -12.51 -7.51 9.85
C LYS A 341 -12.08 -8.39 11.02
N THR A 342 -11.16 -7.91 11.84
CA THR A 342 -10.62 -8.70 12.95
C THR A 342 -11.51 -8.58 14.19
N PRO A 343 -11.57 -9.58 15.08
CA PRO A 343 -12.33 -9.47 16.32
C PRO A 343 -11.79 -8.33 17.21
N LYS A 344 -10.48 -8.08 17.09
CA LYS A 344 -9.78 -6.94 17.70
C LYS A 344 -10.39 -5.60 17.28
N TRP A 345 -10.82 -5.46 16.03
CA TRP A 345 -11.50 -4.25 15.56
C TRP A 345 -12.89 -4.10 16.19
N ARG A 346 -13.67 -5.18 16.25
CA ARG A 346 -15.00 -5.15 16.88
C ARG A 346 -14.92 -4.70 18.33
N SER A 347 -14.03 -5.31 19.13
CA SER A 347 -13.84 -4.90 20.53
C SER A 347 -13.32 -3.46 20.66
N THR A 348 -12.46 -3.02 19.74
CA THR A 348 -12.00 -1.63 19.67
C THR A 348 -13.14 -0.67 19.44
N ILE A 349 -14.04 -0.95 18.48
CA ILE A 349 -15.20 -0.10 18.18
C ILE A 349 -16.18 -0.06 19.35
N GLU A 350 -16.48 -1.21 19.98
CA GLU A 350 -17.34 -1.27 21.17
C GLU A 350 -16.79 -0.33 22.26
N ARG A 351 -15.48 -0.40 22.51
CA ARG A 351 -14.83 0.46 23.49
C ARG A 351 -14.79 1.94 23.09
N LEU A 352 -14.56 2.23 21.82
CA LEU A 352 -14.55 3.61 21.32
C LEU A 352 -15.93 4.26 21.42
N LYS A 353 -17.02 3.52 21.16
CA LYS A 353 -18.39 4.05 21.31
C LYS A 353 -18.73 4.45 22.75
N GLU A 354 -18.13 3.81 23.74
CA GLU A 354 -18.26 4.23 25.15
C GLU A 354 -17.50 5.53 25.44
N ARG A 355 -16.37 5.77 24.76
CA ARG A 355 -15.48 6.92 24.99
C ARG A 355 -15.81 8.13 24.12
N PHE A 356 -16.45 7.89 22.98
CA PHE A 356 -16.91 8.90 22.03
C PHE A 356 -18.45 8.81 21.88
N PRO A 357 -19.25 9.13 22.90
CA PRO A 357 -20.70 8.91 22.89
C PRO A 357 -21.45 9.66 21.77
N HIS A 358 -20.84 10.71 21.20
CA HIS A 358 -21.42 11.49 20.10
C HIS A 358 -21.07 10.92 18.72
N PHE A 359 -20.60 9.67 18.64
CA PHE A 359 -20.20 9.00 17.39
C PHE A 359 -21.31 8.81 16.35
N ASP A 360 -22.57 9.07 16.71
CA ASP A 360 -23.75 9.01 15.82
C ASP A 360 -24.52 10.35 15.76
N ASP A 361 -24.04 11.38 16.45
CA ASP A 361 -24.71 12.68 16.44
C ASP A 361 -24.45 13.35 15.10
N MET A 362 -25.40 13.22 14.17
CA MET A 362 -25.47 14.14 13.04
C MET A 362 -25.78 15.51 13.62
N ALA A 363 -24.74 16.33 13.83
CA ALA A 363 -24.93 17.74 14.13
C ALA A 363 -25.87 18.30 13.04
N ALA A 364 -27.08 18.71 13.46
CA ALA A 364 -27.99 19.43 12.60
C ALA A 364 -27.25 20.72 12.20
N THR A 365 -26.84 20.78 10.93
CA THR A 365 -26.25 21.94 10.28
C THR A 365 -27.03 23.22 10.55
#